data_AF-A0A950XB94-F1
#
_entry.id   AF-A0A950XB94-F1
#
_cell.length_a   1.000
_cell.length_b   1.000
_cell.length_c   1.000
_cell.angle_alpha   90.00
_cell.angle_beta   90.00
_cell.angle_gamma   90.00
#
_symmetry.space_group_name_H-M   'P 1'
#
loop_
_entity.id
_entity.type
_entity.pdbx_description
1 polymer ?
#
loop_
_entity_poly.entity_id
_entity_poly.type
_entity_poly.pdbx_seq_one_letter_code
_entity_poly.pdbx_strand_id
1 'polypeptide(L)'
;MAQFSVNTQRLDPYKNFKFRLKWDGKYVAGISKVGALKRTTEVVEHRAGGDPSTSHKSPGRTKYDAIMLERGLTMDLAFHDWAGLVWNFGSGLGSEVSLANFRKDIYLEFYNEAGQLVIAYKIYRCWVSEYQAMPDLDANANAIAIEHIKLENEGFERDTSVTEPQEPSLSTVST
;
A
#
# COMPACT_ATOMS: atom_id res chain seq x y z
N MET A 1 28.43 2.41 -7.12
CA MET A 1 27.59 2.07 -5.94
C MET A 1 27.28 0.60 -6.01
N ALA A 2 27.45 -0.13 -4.91
CA ALA A 2 27.04 -1.52 -4.85
C ALA A 2 25.51 -1.61 -4.83
N GLN A 3 24.93 -2.60 -5.52
CA GLN A 3 23.48 -2.84 -5.54
C GLN A 3 22.96 -3.22 -4.14
N PHE A 4 23.79 -3.95 -3.39
CA PHE A 4 23.58 -4.35 -2.00
C PHE A 4 24.82 -3.99 -1.20
N SER A 5 24.62 -3.42 -0.01
CA SER A 5 25.69 -2.94 0.86
C SER A 5 26.13 -3.99 1.88
N VAL A 6 25.19 -4.83 2.33
CA VAL A 6 25.43 -5.92 3.29
C VAL A 6 25.63 -7.24 2.55
N ASN A 7 24.77 -7.55 1.58
CA ASN A 7 24.80 -8.81 0.83
C ASN A 7 25.50 -8.61 -0.52
N THR A 8 26.79 -8.29 -0.51
CA THR A 8 27.54 -7.87 -1.71
C THR A 8 27.63 -8.93 -2.82
N GLN A 9 27.33 -10.19 -2.51
CA GLN A 9 27.30 -11.30 -3.47
C GLN A 9 25.92 -11.50 -4.11
N ARG A 10 24.87 -10.86 -3.60
CA ARG A 10 23.53 -10.96 -4.16
C ARG A 10 23.47 -10.23 -5.51
N LEU A 11 23.03 -10.94 -6.53
CA LEU A 11 22.85 -10.40 -7.89
C LEU A 11 21.40 -9.97 -8.14
N ASP A 12 20.44 -10.80 -7.69
CA ASP A 12 19.03 -10.59 -7.95
C ASP A 12 18.43 -9.46 -7.09
N PRO A 13 17.74 -8.47 -7.68
CA PRO A 13 16.89 -7.55 -6.92
C PRO A 13 15.77 -8.30 -6.18
N TYR A 14 15.19 -7.66 -5.16
CA TYR A 14 14.07 -8.26 -4.43
C TYR A 14 12.83 -8.46 -5.32
N LYS A 15 12.09 -9.55 -5.07
CA LYS A 15 10.85 -9.88 -5.79
C LYS A 15 9.62 -9.33 -5.06
N ASN A 16 8.57 -8.99 -5.82
CA ASN A 16 7.43 -8.22 -5.34
C ASN A 16 6.34 -9.00 -4.56
N PHE A 17 6.54 -10.29 -4.28
CA PHE A 17 5.47 -11.18 -3.83
C PHE A 17 5.50 -11.51 -2.32
N LYS A 18 6.47 -11.01 -1.55
CA LYS A 18 6.50 -11.18 -0.08
C LYS A 18 6.32 -9.84 0.61
N PHE A 19 5.13 -9.62 1.13
CA PHE A 19 4.78 -8.39 1.83
C PHE A 19 3.77 -8.69 2.95
N ARG A 20 3.66 -7.75 3.89
CA ARG A 20 2.63 -7.74 4.94
C ARG A 20 2.12 -6.32 5.13
N LEU A 21 0.87 -6.21 5.51
CA LEU A 21 0.24 -4.93 5.81
C LEU A 21 -0.21 -4.92 7.26
N LYS A 22 -0.02 -3.79 7.94
CA LYS A 22 -0.53 -3.57 9.28
C LYS A 22 -1.21 -2.21 9.40
N TRP A 23 -2.29 -2.16 10.15
CA TRP A 23 -2.94 -0.94 10.64
C TRP A 23 -3.43 -1.19 12.07
N ASP A 24 -3.60 -0.14 12.87
CA ASP A 24 -4.00 -0.25 14.28
C ASP A 24 -3.11 -1.22 15.10
N GLY A 25 -1.83 -1.36 14.69
CA GLY A 25 -0.88 -2.30 15.31
C GLY A 25 -1.11 -3.79 15.01
N LYS A 26 -2.07 -4.13 14.14
CA LYS A 26 -2.42 -5.52 13.79
C LYS A 26 -2.10 -5.82 12.34
N TYR A 27 -1.61 -7.03 12.07
CA TYR A 27 -1.46 -7.52 10.71
C TYR A 27 -2.81 -7.90 10.13
N VAL A 28 -3.00 -7.54 8.87
CA VAL A 28 -4.22 -7.86 8.12
C VAL A 28 -4.00 -9.18 7.41
N ALA A 29 -4.86 -10.14 7.69
CA ALA A 29 -4.73 -11.48 7.12
C ALA A 29 -5.18 -11.49 5.64
N GLY A 30 -4.54 -12.35 4.85
CA GLY A 30 -5.04 -12.74 3.53
C GLY A 30 -4.90 -11.71 2.41
N ILE A 31 -4.17 -10.60 2.60
CA ILE A 31 -3.90 -9.65 1.50
C ILE A 31 -3.10 -10.34 0.40
N SER A 32 -3.69 -10.37 -0.79
CA SER A 32 -3.12 -10.98 -1.98
C SER A 32 -2.46 -9.95 -2.90
N LYS A 33 -2.89 -8.69 -2.86
CA LYS A 33 -2.35 -7.62 -3.70
C LYS A 33 -2.47 -6.25 -3.05
N VAL A 34 -1.44 -5.43 -3.29
CA VAL A 34 -1.36 -4.03 -2.87
C VAL A 34 -1.02 -3.19 -4.10
N GLY A 35 -1.76 -2.10 -4.31
CA GLY A 35 -1.53 -1.14 -5.37
C GLY A 35 -0.19 -0.41 -5.23
N ALA A 36 0.25 0.23 -6.31
CA ALA A 36 1.49 0.98 -6.31
C ALA A 36 1.42 2.21 -5.40
N LEU A 37 2.48 2.46 -4.63
CA LEU A 37 2.68 3.73 -3.94
C LEU A 37 3.23 4.75 -4.93
N LYS A 38 2.36 5.61 -5.45
CA LYS A 38 2.71 6.57 -6.50
C LYS A 38 2.40 8.00 -6.07
N ARG A 39 3.38 8.86 -6.29
CA ARG A 39 3.33 10.31 -6.06
C ARG A 39 3.71 11.02 -7.33
N THR A 40 2.88 11.95 -7.78
CA THR A 40 3.11 12.77 -8.97
C THR A 40 3.12 14.24 -8.60
N THR A 41 4.16 14.96 -8.97
CA THR A 41 4.23 16.43 -8.81
C THR A 41 4.01 17.07 -10.17
N GLU A 42 3.01 17.94 -10.28
CA GLU A 42 2.69 18.66 -11.50
C GLU A 42 3.85 19.59 -11.90
N VAL A 43 4.04 19.83 -13.19
CA VAL A 43 5.06 20.77 -13.69
C VAL A 43 4.36 22.03 -14.16
N VAL A 44 4.72 23.17 -13.58
CA VAL A 44 4.25 24.49 -13.97
C VAL A 44 5.30 25.13 -14.86
N GLU A 45 4.92 25.39 -16.11
CA GLU A 45 5.78 26.06 -17.09
C GLU A 45 5.44 27.56 -17.15
N HIS A 46 6.47 28.40 -17.11
CA HIS A 46 6.35 29.85 -17.19
C HIS A 46 7.37 30.41 -18.18
N ARG A 47 6.97 31.44 -18.94
CA ARG A 47 7.84 32.18 -19.85
C ARG A 47 7.52 33.67 -19.76
N ALA A 48 8.54 34.49 -19.57
CA ALA A 48 8.45 35.93 -19.66
C ALA A 48 8.74 36.42 -21.09
N GLY A 49 8.24 37.61 -21.45
CA GLY A 49 8.36 38.17 -22.80
C GLY A 49 9.79 38.49 -23.28
N GLY A 50 10.79 38.42 -22.40
CA GLY A 50 12.22 38.58 -22.72
C GLY A 50 13.03 37.30 -22.66
N ASP A 51 12.42 36.15 -22.34
CA ASP A 51 13.15 34.89 -22.19
C ASP A 51 13.59 34.34 -23.56
N PRO A 52 14.74 33.62 -23.61
CA PRO A 52 15.08 32.78 -24.75
C PRO A 52 13.89 31.88 -25.11
N SER A 53 13.87 31.31 -26.31
CA SER A 53 12.74 30.48 -26.81
C SER A 53 12.48 29.16 -26.05
N THR A 54 12.78 29.11 -24.75
CA THR A 54 12.63 27.99 -23.82
C THR A 54 11.87 28.43 -22.58
N SER A 55 10.89 27.64 -22.12
CA SER A 55 10.15 27.89 -20.88
C SER A 55 10.92 27.46 -19.63
N HIS A 56 10.74 28.16 -18.51
CA HIS A 56 11.18 27.73 -17.19
C HIS A 56 10.16 26.76 -16.58
N LYS A 57 10.64 25.72 -15.89
CA LYS A 57 9.81 24.69 -15.26
C LYS A 57 9.95 24.76 -13.74
N SER A 58 8.84 24.68 -13.03
CA SER A 58 8.79 24.68 -11.56
C SER A 58 7.82 23.61 -11.03
N PRO A 59 8.04 23.06 -9.82
CA PRO A 59 7.15 22.07 -9.24
C PRO A 59 5.83 22.71 -8.79
N GLY A 60 4.72 22.07 -9.16
CA GLY A 60 3.35 22.42 -8.79
C GLY A 60 2.80 21.56 -7.66
N ARG A 61 1.50 21.32 -7.68
CA ARG A 61 0.82 20.51 -6.65
C ARG A 61 1.26 19.06 -6.74
N THR A 62 1.42 18.43 -5.57
CA THR A 62 1.71 17.01 -5.48
C THR A 62 0.43 16.24 -5.21
N LYS A 63 0.23 15.15 -5.96
CA LYS A 63 -0.90 14.23 -5.84
C LYS A 63 -0.40 12.85 -5.48
N TYR A 64 -1.17 12.15 -4.67
CA TYR A 64 -0.96 10.76 -4.32
C TYR A 64 -2.06 9.92 -4.97
N ASP A 65 -1.67 8.85 -5.65
CA ASP A 65 -2.64 7.95 -6.29
C ASP A 65 -3.26 7.04 -5.22
N ALA A 66 -4.52 6.65 -5.44
CA ALA A 66 -5.22 5.72 -4.57
C ALA A 66 -4.57 4.33 -4.58
N ILE A 67 -4.64 3.64 -3.45
CA ILE A 67 -4.04 2.32 -3.24
C ILE A 67 -5.15 1.28 -3.18
N MET A 68 -5.15 0.35 -4.13
CA MET A 68 -6.07 -0.80 -4.11
C MET A 68 -5.50 -1.91 -3.22
N LEU A 69 -6.29 -2.41 -2.28
CA LEU A 69 -5.97 -3.61 -1.51
C LEU A 69 -6.96 -4.71 -1.88
N GLU A 70 -6.43 -5.89 -2.18
CA GLU A 70 -7.23 -7.08 -2.47
C GLU A 70 -6.89 -8.18 -1.46
N ARG A 71 -7.90 -8.91 -1.01
CA ARG A 71 -7.73 -10.09 -0.17
C ARG A 71 -8.72 -11.19 -0.55
N GLY A 72 -8.40 -12.43 -0.18
CA GLY A 72 -9.39 -13.50 -0.22
C GLY A 72 -10.55 -13.22 0.73
N LEU A 73 -11.77 -13.50 0.30
CA LEU A 73 -12.96 -13.38 1.14
C LEU A 73 -12.87 -14.36 2.30
N THR A 74 -12.98 -13.84 3.53
CA THR A 74 -12.93 -14.62 4.78
C THR A 74 -13.95 -14.07 5.77
N MET A 75 -14.04 -14.67 6.95
CA MET A 75 -14.89 -14.17 8.05
C MET A 75 -14.26 -12.98 8.82
N ASP A 76 -13.04 -12.57 8.46
CA ASP A 76 -12.43 -11.37 9.03
C ASP A 76 -13.12 -10.12 8.51
N LEU A 77 -13.70 -9.31 9.40
CA LEU A 77 -14.46 -8.11 9.04
C LEU A 77 -13.59 -6.87 8.84
N ALA A 78 -12.26 -6.98 8.86
CA ALA A 78 -11.38 -5.80 8.86
C ALA A 78 -11.61 -4.81 7.67
N PHE A 79 -11.90 -5.28 6.46
CA PHE A 79 -12.25 -4.39 5.33
C PHE A 79 -13.65 -3.80 5.50
N HIS A 80 -14.63 -4.63 5.85
CA HIS A 80 -16.01 -4.23 6.11
C HIS A 80 -16.11 -3.14 7.19
N ASP A 81 -15.52 -3.39 8.37
CA ASP A 81 -15.58 -2.49 9.51
C ASP A 81 -14.94 -1.14 9.18
N TRP A 82 -13.83 -1.14 8.44
CA TRP A 82 -13.18 0.11 8.05
C TRP A 82 -14.00 0.88 7.01
N ALA A 83 -14.54 0.20 5.99
CA ALA A 83 -15.44 0.82 5.03
C ALA A 83 -16.68 1.43 5.72
N GLY A 84 -17.24 0.72 6.70
CA GLY A 84 -18.37 1.16 7.50
C GLY A 84 -18.10 2.44 8.31
N LEU A 85 -16.85 2.77 8.64
CA LEU A 85 -16.53 4.05 9.30
C LEU A 85 -16.75 5.26 8.39
N VAL A 86 -16.61 5.08 7.08
CA VAL A 86 -16.85 6.14 6.09
C VAL A 86 -18.33 6.30 5.81
N TRP A 87 -19.05 5.18 5.72
CA TRP A 87 -20.52 5.19 5.62
C TRP A 87 -21.11 3.88 6.15
N ASN A 88 -21.88 3.98 7.24
CA ASN A 88 -22.54 2.84 7.88
C ASN A 88 -24.03 2.77 7.47
N PHE A 89 -24.33 1.88 6.53
CA PHE A 89 -25.69 1.67 6.06
C PHE A 89 -26.61 1.12 7.17
N GLY A 90 -27.79 1.74 7.35
CA GLY A 90 -28.78 1.32 8.35
C GLY A 90 -28.53 1.83 9.77
N SER A 91 -27.53 2.70 9.95
CA SER A 91 -27.33 3.41 11.21
C SER A 91 -28.37 4.53 11.41
N GLY A 92 -28.57 4.92 12.68
CA GLY A 92 -29.51 6.00 13.02
C GLY A 92 -29.00 7.38 12.57
N LEU A 93 -29.93 8.35 12.49
CA LEU A 93 -29.63 9.70 12.03
C LEU A 93 -28.46 10.33 12.82
N GLY A 94 -27.41 10.73 12.10
CA GLY A 94 -26.20 11.34 12.67
C GLY A 94 -25.13 10.33 13.13
N SER A 95 -25.32 9.03 12.88
CA SER A 95 -24.37 7.96 13.19
C SER A 95 -23.82 7.24 11.95
N GLU A 96 -24.07 7.79 10.76
CA GLU A 96 -23.72 7.19 9.47
C GLU A 96 -22.23 7.30 9.15
N VAL A 97 -21.54 8.30 9.71
CA VAL A 97 -20.13 8.55 9.42
C VAL A 97 -19.37 8.76 10.71
N SER A 98 -18.27 8.03 10.88
CA SER A 98 -17.38 8.29 12.00
C SER A 98 -16.37 9.36 11.67
N LEU A 99 -16.64 10.61 12.05
CA LEU A 99 -15.76 11.75 11.78
C LEU A 99 -14.39 11.65 12.48
N ALA A 100 -14.32 10.94 13.61
CA ALA A 100 -13.13 10.91 14.46
C ALA A 100 -12.07 9.89 14.02
N ASN A 101 -12.48 8.77 13.43
CA ASN A 101 -11.57 7.62 13.23
C ASN A 101 -11.72 6.88 11.89
N PHE A 102 -12.42 7.44 10.90
CA PHE A 102 -12.48 6.82 9.57
C PHE A 102 -11.12 6.80 8.85
N ARG A 103 -10.18 7.65 9.27
CA ARG A 103 -8.80 7.67 8.78
C ARG A 103 -7.89 6.81 9.64
N LYS A 104 -7.00 6.06 9.00
CA LYS A 104 -5.95 5.25 9.66
C LYS A 104 -4.61 5.40 8.96
N ASP A 105 -3.54 5.23 9.72
CA ASP A 105 -2.21 5.06 9.16
C ASP A 105 -1.94 3.57 8.92
N ILE A 106 -1.33 3.27 7.78
CA ILE A 106 -0.98 1.91 7.36
C ILE A 106 0.52 1.79 7.28
N TYR A 107 1.03 0.61 7.59
CA TYR A 107 2.43 0.27 7.39
C TYR A 107 2.57 -0.96 6.52
N LEU A 108 3.25 -0.76 5.39
CA LEU A 108 3.52 -1.78 4.39
C LEU A 108 4.95 -2.29 4.58
N GLU A 109 5.06 -3.58 4.84
CA GLU A 109 6.32 -4.27 5.03
C GLU A 109 6.63 -5.15 3.83
N PHE A 110 7.86 -5.08 3.35
CA PHE A 110 8.34 -5.81 2.20
C PHE A 110 9.51 -6.70 2.61
N TYR A 111 9.43 -7.96 2.19
CA TYR A 111 10.29 -9.03 2.68
C TYR A 111 11.09 -9.66 1.54
N ASN A 112 12.29 -10.15 1.85
CA ASN A 112 13.05 -10.99 0.91
C ASN A 112 12.50 -12.43 0.87
N GLU A 113 13.08 -13.25 0.00
CA GLU A 113 12.72 -14.65 -0.21
C GLU A 113 12.91 -15.51 1.05
N ALA A 114 13.80 -15.11 1.95
CA ALA A 114 14.00 -15.75 3.26
C ALA A 114 13.00 -15.28 4.33
N GLY A 115 12.12 -14.32 4.03
CA GLY A 115 11.14 -13.79 4.98
C GLY A 115 11.72 -12.78 5.97
N GLN A 116 12.85 -12.14 5.65
CA GLN A 116 13.40 -11.03 6.43
C GLN A 116 12.84 -9.70 5.91
N LEU A 117 12.51 -8.78 6.81
CA LEU A 117 12.06 -7.43 6.47
C LEU A 117 13.23 -6.67 5.84
N VAL A 118 13.03 -6.15 4.63
CA VAL A 118 14.09 -5.44 3.88
C VAL A 118 13.71 -3.99 3.57
N ILE A 119 12.43 -3.69 3.41
CA ILE A 119 11.92 -2.35 3.15
C ILE A 119 10.57 -2.19 3.85
N ALA A 120 10.28 -0.99 4.35
CA ALA A 120 8.95 -0.65 4.81
C ALA A 120 8.54 0.76 4.43
N TYR A 121 7.23 1.00 4.36
CA TYR A 121 6.61 2.30 4.11
C TYR A 121 5.53 2.59 5.13
N LYS A 122 5.49 3.83 5.63
CA LYS A 122 4.37 4.40 6.38
C LYS A 122 3.49 5.17 5.39
N ILE A 123 2.20 4.90 5.41
CA ILE A 123 1.20 5.52 4.53
C ILE A 123 0.17 6.19 5.43
N TYR A 124 -0.08 7.47 5.21
CA TYR A 124 -0.75 8.33 6.17
C TYR A 124 -2.19 8.64 5.79
N ARG A 125 -3.04 8.72 6.83
CA ARG A 125 -4.40 9.25 6.78
C ARG A 125 -5.26 8.57 5.71
N CYS A 126 -5.07 7.26 5.58
CA CYS A 126 -5.80 6.45 4.62
C CYS A 126 -7.26 6.35 5.00
N TRP A 127 -8.16 6.34 4.03
CA TRP A 127 -9.58 6.03 4.24
C TRP A 127 -10.17 5.31 3.03
N VAL A 128 -11.22 4.53 3.26
CA VAL A 128 -11.84 3.67 2.23
C VAL A 128 -12.79 4.52 1.37
N SER A 129 -12.44 4.69 0.10
CA SER A 129 -13.29 5.38 -0.89
C SER A 129 -14.19 4.46 -1.68
N GLU A 130 -13.81 3.18 -1.77
CA GLU A 130 -14.56 2.14 -2.49
C GLU A 130 -14.38 0.82 -1.75
N TYR A 131 -15.46 0.05 -1.67
CA TYR A 131 -15.49 -1.24 -1.01
C TYR A 131 -16.31 -2.22 -1.85
N GLN A 132 -15.63 -3.25 -2.38
CA GLN A 132 -16.28 -4.39 -3.02
C GLN A 132 -16.29 -5.55 -2.02
N ALA A 133 -17.44 -5.81 -1.42
CA ALA A 133 -17.64 -6.87 -0.43
C ALA A 133 -17.52 -8.29 -1.02
N MET A 134 -17.80 -8.47 -2.31
CA MET A 134 -17.83 -9.77 -2.96
C MET A 134 -17.57 -9.62 -4.47
N PRO A 135 -16.87 -10.58 -5.11
CA PRO A 135 -16.75 -10.60 -6.57
C PRO A 135 -18.06 -11.07 -7.21
N ASP A 136 -18.10 -11.06 -8.54
CA ASP A 136 -19.15 -11.73 -9.29
C ASP A 136 -19.14 -13.23 -8.99
N LEU A 137 -20.33 -13.81 -8.80
CA LEU A 137 -20.50 -15.22 -8.49
C LEU A 137 -20.90 -15.99 -9.73
N ASP A 138 -20.05 -16.93 -10.15
CA ASP A 138 -20.31 -17.86 -11.25
C ASP A 138 -20.13 -19.30 -10.75
N ALA A 139 -21.21 -20.08 -10.82
CA ALA A 139 -21.22 -21.48 -10.40
C ALA A 139 -20.31 -22.39 -11.24
N ASN A 140 -19.88 -21.94 -12.44
CA ASN A 140 -18.98 -22.68 -13.32
C ASN A 140 -17.53 -22.21 -13.22
N ALA A 141 -17.24 -21.14 -12.47
CA ALA A 141 -15.89 -20.62 -12.31
C ALA A 141 -15.09 -21.40 -11.25
N ASN A 142 -13.77 -21.50 -11.45
CA ASN A 142 -12.83 -22.08 -10.47
C ASN A 142 -11.82 -21.00 -10.03
N ALA A 143 -12.27 -20.08 -9.18
CA ALA A 143 -11.48 -18.97 -8.68
C ALA A 143 -11.76 -18.71 -7.20
N ILE A 144 -10.79 -18.11 -6.51
CA ILE A 144 -10.96 -17.66 -5.12
C ILE A 144 -11.79 -16.38 -5.14
N ALA A 145 -12.78 -16.27 -4.26
CA ALA A 145 -13.53 -15.03 -4.10
C ALA A 145 -12.64 -13.93 -3.51
N ILE A 146 -12.55 -12.78 -4.20
CA ILE A 146 -11.71 -11.64 -3.79
C ILE A 146 -12.59 -10.46 -3.37
N GLU A 147 -12.29 -9.94 -2.19
CA GLU A 147 -12.81 -8.68 -1.66
C GLU A 147 -11.73 -7.60 -1.87
N HIS A 148 -12.15 -6.37 -2.15
CA HIS A 148 -11.19 -5.27 -2.32
C HIS A 148 -11.66 -3.96 -1.70
N ILE A 149 -10.69 -3.13 -1.31
CA ILE A 149 -10.91 -1.73 -0.90
C ILE A 149 -9.99 -0.79 -1.67
N LYS A 150 -10.51 0.38 -2.02
CA LYS A 150 -9.73 1.50 -2.56
C LYS A 150 -9.44 2.51 -1.48
N LEU A 151 -8.16 2.75 -1.22
CA LEU A 151 -7.71 3.68 -0.20
C LEU A 151 -7.25 4.99 -0.80
N GLU A 152 -7.86 6.09 -0.38
CA GLU A 152 -7.33 7.42 -0.61
C GLU A 152 -6.35 7.76 0.52
N ASN A 153 -5.23 8.38 0.18
CA ASN A 153 -4.13 8.66 1.12
C ASN A 153 -3.59 10.08 0.96
N GLU A 154 -2.99 10.60 2.03
CA GLU A 154 -2.42 11.95 2.05
C GLU A 154 -0.88 11.94 2.03
N GLY A 155 -0.30 10.77 1.78
CA GLY A 155 1.13 10.61 1.55
C GLY A 155 1.71 9.34 2.14
N PHE A 156 2.97 9.08 1.77
CA PHE A 156 3.75 7.98 2.30
C PHE A 156 5.22 8.35 2.42
N GLU A 157 5.92 7.72 3.36
CA GLU A 157 7.36 7.80 3.53
C GLU A 157 7.97 6.41 3.65
N ARG A 158 9.21 6.27 3.19
CA ARG A 158 9.99 5.05 3.41
C ARG A 158 10.51 5.07 4.84
N ASP A 159 10.33 3.98 5.56
CA ASP A 159 10.93 3.83 6.89
C ASP A 159 12.44 3.56 6.75
N THR A 160 13.25 4.56 7.06
CA THR A 160 14.71 4.48 6.97
C THR A 160 15.34 3.78 8.15
N SER A 161 14.59 3.42 9.20
CA SER A 161 15.13 2.60 10.29
C SER A 161 15.25 1.12 9.91
N VAL A 162 14.59 0.69 8.83
CA VAL A 162 14.74 -0.65 8.26
C VAL A 162 16.03 -0.71 7.46
N THR A 163 17.04 -1.39 7.99
CA THR A 163 18.34 -1.59 7.34
C THR A 163 18.38 -2.91 6.58
N GLU A 164 19.28 -3.00 5.60
CA GLU A 164 19.51 -4.25 4.87
C GLU A 164 19.97 -5.36 5.85
N PRO A 165 19.20 -6.46 6.00
CA PRO A 165 19.58 -7.55 6.89
C PRO A 165 20.66 -8.43 6.25
N GLN A 166 21.48 -9.09 7.07
CA GLN A 166 22.36 -10.17 6.59
C GLN A 166 21.51 -11.36 6.15
N GLU A 167 21.69 -11.81 4.92
CA GLU A 167 20.97 -12.96 4.37
C GLU A 167 21.45 -14.27 4.99
N PRO A 168 20.54 -15.21 5.30
CA PRO A 168 20.88 -16.48 5.90
C PRO A 168 21.52 -17.43 4.90
N SER A 169 22.50 -18.21 5.35
CA SER A 169 23.04 -19.37 4.64
C SER A 169 22.55 -20.66 5.30
N LEU A 170 22.07 -21.64 4.51
CA LEU A 170 21.69 -22.95 5.01
C LEU A 170 22.88 -23.91 4.94
N SER A 171 23.28 -24.49 6.07
CA SER A 171 24.34 -25.52 6.15
C SER A 171 23.80 -26.94 6.08
N THR A 172 22.51 -27.14 6.38
CA THR A 172 21.81 -28.43 6.37
C THR A 172 20.36 -28.22 5.92
N VAL A 173 19.88 -29.04 4.98
CA VAL A 173 18.48 -29.03 4.56
C VAL A 173 17.70 -29.94 5.52
N SER A 174 16.57 -29.47 6.02
CA SER A 174 15.67 -30.29 6.86
C SER A 174 15.21 -31.52 6.08
N THR A 175 15.45 -32.72 6.62
CA THR A 175 14.89 -33.99 6.11
C THR A 175 13.47 -34.19 6.62
#